data_AF-A0A8H2NQI8-F1
#
_entry.id   AF-A0A8H2NQI8-F1
#
_cell.length_a   1.000
_cell.length_b   1.000
_cell.length_c   1.000
_cell.angle_alpha   90.00
_cell.angle_beta   90.00
_cell.angle_gamma   90.00
#
_symmetry.space_group_name_H-M   'P 1'
#
loop_
_entity.id
_entity.type
_entity.pdbx_description
1 polymer ?
#
loop_
_entity_poly.entity_id
_entity_poly.type
_entity_poly.pdbx_seq_one_letter_code
_entity_poly.pdbx_strand_id
1 'polypeptide(L)'
;MTDFNPTAAQLAALASLSDADLMAPLSFDGVVPETPAPAPVPVERSGGVPEVPALEALLAKADAIALAATTTDLPPRSPRVTGVPAGESVSGILRSNGGKLSAALRQVVGEHIKTAEDLRYALRVFASHGVNSLNGNRYRDLLERERAAAETAGAEWTDKVLTAVQGEVAAVHAAAHLTAAEFKFLLELVDTDRASMAQNLAGPSVDVPALVKGRGLDWRELADAWADACRLRGSVTFEAGKDAAGWSSYNITVAPGAGWVLSVFVDQAWIPLEASAAGKARAIADREQVLLARSQAAKPAPYLGTVFADKLRGSV
;
A
#
# COMPACT_ATOMS: atom_id res chain seq x y z
N MET A 1 -31.42 48.86 34.25
CA MET A 1 -32.44 49.74 33.65
C MET A 1 -32.10 51.15 34.08
N THR A 2 -31.47 51.94 33.19
CA THR A 2 -31.25 53.36 33.42
C THR A 2 -32.40 54.10 32.77
N ASP A 3 -33.23 54.73 33.59
CA ASP A 3 -34.37 55.53 33.17
C ASP A 3 -33.88 56.74 32.35
N PHE A 4 -34.26 56.80 31.08
CA PHE A 4 -34.07 57.98 30.26
C PHE A 4 -35.28 58.90 30.47
N ASN A 5 -35.09 59.98 31.23
CA ASN A 5 -36.14 60.96 31.48
C ASN A 5 -35.83 62.22 30.67
N PRO A 6 -36.43 62.41 29.47
CA PRO A 6 -36.12 63.54 28.61
C PRO A 6 -36.53 64.85 29.27
N THR A 7 -35.66 65.85 29.19
CA THR A 7 -35.94 67.18 29.76
C THR A 7 -37.01 67.92 28.95
N ALA A 8 -37.74 68.84 29.58
CA ALA A 8 -38.80 69.62 28.93
C ALA A 8 -38.33 70.39 27.67
N ALA A 9 -37.05 70.79 27.63
CA ALA A 9 -36.44 71.41 26.46
C ALA A 9 -36.25 70.42 25.29
N GLN A 10 -35.93 69.16 25.59
CA GLN A 10 -35.78 68.10 24.56
C GLN A 10 -37.14 67.68 23.99
N LEU A 11 -38.19 67.65 24.82
CA LEU A 11 -39.55 67.41 24.35
C LEU A 11 -40.12 68.57 23.53
N ALA A 12 -39.80 69.82 23.88
CA ALA A 12 -40.21 70.99 23.08
C ALA A 12 -39.51 71.04 21.72
N ALA A 13 -38.23 70.65 21.65
CA ALA A 13 -37.48 70.56 20.40
C ALA A 13 -38.01 69.47 19.46
N LEU A 14 -38.43 68.31 20.01
CA LEU A 14 -39.07 67.24 19.25
C LEU A 14 -40.47 67.65 18.75
N ALA A 15 -41.23 68.40 19.55
CA ALA A 15 -42.56 68.87 19.18
C ALA A 15 -42.56 69.99 18.10
N SER A 16 -41.41 70.63 17.88
CA SER A 16 -41.24 71.66 16.83
C SER A 16 -40.75 71.12 15.48
N LEU A 17 -40.45 69.83 15.38
CA LEU A 17 -40.04 69.21 14.12
C LEU A 17 -41.27 68.89 13.26
N SER A 18 -41.18 69.19 11.96
CA SER A 18 -42.21 68.77 11.00
C SER A 18 -41.98 67.31 10.57
N ASP A 19 -43.01 66.64 10.04
CA ASP A 19 -42.87 65.27 9.49
C ASP A 19 -41.80 65.19 8.37
N ALA A 20 -41.52 66.32 7.69
CA ALA A 20 -40.46 66.40 6.70
C ALA A 20 -39.05 66.37 7.33
N ASP A 21 -38.89 66.90 8.55
CA ASP A 21 -37.60 66.94 9.24
C ASP A 21 -37.25 65.57 9.86
N LEU A 22 -38.24 64.79 10.27
CA LEU A 22 -38.05 63.42 10.78
C LEU A 22 -37.68 62.42 9.67
N MET A 23 -38.04 62.73 8.42
CA MET A 23 -37.79 61.89 7.25
C MET A 23 -36.60 62.35 6.41
N ALA A 24 -35.94 63.45 6.80
CA ALA A 24 -34.72 63.89 6.15
C ALA A 24 -33.57 62.92 6.46
N PRO A 25 -32.81 62.46 5.45
CA PRO A 25 -31.64 61.62 5.68
C PRO A 25 -30.60 62.39 6.52
N LEU A 26 -30.06 61.74 7.55
CA LEU A 26 -29.03 62.31 8.42
C LEU A 26 -27.75 62.58 7.62
N SER A 27 -27.59 63.79 7.10
CA SER A 27 -26.33 64.26 6.51
C SER A 27 -25.41 64.71 7.64
N PHE A 28 -24.43 63.88 7.98
CA PHE A 28 -23.31 64.28 8.82
C PHE A 28 -22.31 65.06 7.96
N ASP A 29 -22.47 66.37 7.85
CA ASP A 29 -21.45 67.25 7.27
C ASP A 29 -20.28 67.39 8.26
N GLY A 30 -19.34 66.45 8.16
CA GLY A 30 -18.06 66.47 8.83
C GLY A 30 -17.06 65.70 7.97
N VAL A 31 -16.14 66.43 7.35
CA VAL A 31 -15.11 65.90 6.43
C VAL A 31 -14.28 64.82 7.13
N VAL A 32 -14.62 63.56 6.89
CA VAL A 32 -13.74 62.40 7.05
C VAL A 32 -13.55 61.86 5.64
N PRO A 33 -12.32 61.64 5.15
CA PRO A 33 -12.15 61.04 3.83
C PRO A 33 -12.79 59.65 3.87
N GLU A 34 -13.92 59.48 3.17
CA GLU A 34 -14.50 58.17 2.92
C GLU A 34 -13.47 57.37 2.12
N THR A 35 -12.82 56.42 2.78
CA THR A 35 -12.13 55.34 2.08
C THR A 35 -13.16 54.66 1.18
N PRO A 36 -13.03 54.67 -0.16
CA PRO A 36 -14.05 54.08 -1.01
C PRO A 36 -14.19 52.60 -0.68
N ALA A 37 -15.40 52.18 -0.32
CA ALA A 37 -15.69 50.77 -0.10
C ALA A 37 -15.44 50.01 -1.42
N PRO A 38 -14.77 48.84 -1.37
CA PRO A 38 -14.54 48.06 -2.57
C PRO A 38 -15.88 47.71 -3.23
N ALA A 39 -15.94 47.81 -4.56
CA ALA A 39 -17.15 47.60 -5.34
C ALA A 39 -17.83 46.27 -4.96
N PRO A 40 -19.16 46.26 -4.73
CA PRO A 40 -19.88 45.05 -4.37
C PRO A 40 -19.82 44.04 -5.54
N VAL A 41 -19.56 42.78 -5.20
CA VAL A 41 -19.57 41.67 -6.14
C VAL A 41 -21.01 41.39 -6.55
N PRO A 42 -21.34 41.23 -7.85
CA PRO A 42 -22.62 40.66 -8.24
C PRO A 42 -22.68 39.24 -7.68
N VAL A 43 -23.60 39.01 -6.74
CA VAL A 43 -23.87 37.67 -6.22
C VAL A 43 -24.55 36.90 -7.36
N GLU A 44 -23.80 36.08 -8.09
CA GLU A 44 -24.42 35.04 -8.91
C GLU A 44 -25.14 34.06 -7.98
N ARG A 45 -26.46 34.25 -7.86
CA ARG A 45 -27.37 33.25 -7.33
C ARG A 45 -27.56 32.17 -8.39
N SER A 46 -26.72 31.15 -8.34
CA SER A 46 -26.97 29.86 -8.99
C SER A 46 -26.11 28.79 -8.34
N GLY A 47 -26.73 27.70 -7.87
CA GLY A 47 -26.17 26.67 -6.98
C GLY A 47 -25.05 25.77 -7.55
N GLY A 48 -24.12 26.32 -8.33
CA GLY A 48 -22.91 25.64 -8.82
C GLY A 48 -21.65 26.08 -8.07
N VAL A 49 -20.65 25.19 -7.97
CA VAL A 49 -19.29 25.59 -7.58
C VAL A 49 -18.72 26.44 -8.72
N PRO A 50 -18.32 27.70 -8.49
CA PRO A 50 -17.81 28.56 -9.56
C PRO A 50 -16.55 27.95 -10.19
N GLU A 51 -16.44 28.06 -11.52
CA GLU A 51 -15.27 27.59 -12.26
C GLU A 51 -14.01 28.31 -11.79
N VAL A 52 -12.91 27.56 -11.70
CA VAL A 52 -11.61 28.10 -11.28
C VAL A 52 -10.98 28.77 -12.49
N PRO A 53 -10.65 30.08 -12.44
CA PRO A 53 -9.98 30.73 -13.56
C PRO A 53 -8.62 30.08 -13.85
N ALA A 54 -8.23 30.08 -15.13
CA ALA A 54 -6.91 29.58 -15.53
C ALA A 54 -5.78 30.29 -14.79
N LEU A 55 -4.72 29.55 -14.44
CA LEU A 55 -3.58 30.08 -13.67
C LEU A 55 -2.95 31.31 -14.33
N GLU A 56 -2.75 31.28 -15.65
CA GLU A 56 -2.18 32.40 -16.42
C GLU A 56 -3.02 33.68 -16.30
N ALA A 57 -4.35 33.55 -16.30
CA ALA A 57 -5.25 34.69 -16.13
C ALA A 57 -5.16 35.27 -14.71
N LEU A 58 -4.94 34.43 -13.69
CA LEU A 58 -4.73 34.87 -12.31
C LEU A 58 -3.37 35.57 -12.13
N LEU A 59 -2.32 35.08 -12.80
CA LEU A 59 -1.00 35.72 -12.78
C LEU A 59 -1.01 37.08 -13.49
N ALA A 60 -1.63 37.18 -14.67
CA ALA A 60 -1.79 38.45 -15.37
C ALA A 60 -2.57 39.49 -14.54
N LYS A 61 -3.59 39.04 -13.79
CA LYS A 61 -4.33 39.90 -12.86
C LYS A 61 -3.47 40.37 -11.68
N ALA A 62 -2.57 39.53 -11.18
CA ALA A 62 -1.63 39.93 -10.13
C ALA A 62 -0.65 41.01 -10.61
N ASP A 63 -0.19 40.91 -11.86
CA ASP A 63 0.64 41.95 -12.47
C ASP A 63 -0.13 43.26 -12.68
N ALA A 64 -1.39 43.18 -13.11
CA ALA A 64 -2.25 44.37 -13.22
C ALA A 64 -2.47 45.05 -11.86
N ILE A 65 -2.62 44.29 -10.77
CA ILE A 65 -2.72 44.84 -9.41
C ILE A 65 -1.41 45.55 -9.01
N ALA A 66 -0.26 44.98 -9.35
CA ALA A 66 1.05 45.58 -9.05
C ALA A 66 1.28 46.89 -9.80
N LEU A 67 0.66 47.07 -10.97
CA LEU A 67 0.75 48.27 -11.81
C LEU A 67 -0.32 49.32 -11.52
N ALA A 68 -1.31 49.03 -10.67
CA ALA A 68 -2.40 49.95 -10.35
C ALA A 68 -1.88 51.18 -9.57
N ALA A 69 -2.13 52.38 -10.09
CA ALA A 69 -1.68 53.63 -9.47
C ALA A 69 -2.71 54.18 -8.46
N THR A 70 -3.99 53.89 -8.68
CA THR A 70 -5.10 54.34 -7.84
C THR A 70 -6.05 53.20 -7.49
N THR A 71 -6.90 53.41 -6.47
CA THR A 71 -7.87 52.39 -6.03
C THR A 71 -8.92 52.05 -7.09
N THR A 72 -9.20 52.96 -8.01
CA THR A 72 -10.10 52.75 -9.15
C THR A 72 -9.48 51.90 -10.26
N ASP A 73 -8.15 51.79 -10.32
CA ASP A 73 -7.44 50.99 -11.32
C ASP A 73 -7.35 49.50 -10.93
N LEU A 74 -7.77 49.15 -9.71
CA LEU A 74 -7.71 47.77 -9.23
C LEU A 74 -8.74 46.89 -9.95
N PRO A 75 -8.33 45.73 -10.48
CA PRO A 75 -9.25 44.82 -11.13
C PRO A 75 -10.28 44.25 -10.13
N PRO A 76 -11.49 43.87 -10.61
CA PRO A 76 -12.55 43.35 -9.74
C PRO A 76 -12.09 42.08 -9.00
N ARG A 77 -12.59 41.83 -7.79
CA ARG A 77 -12.21 40.64 -7.03
C ARG A 77 -12.62 39.35 -7.74
N SER A 78 -11.75 38.33 -7.72
CA SER A 78 -12.08 37.00 -8.27
C SER A 78 -13.12 36.28 -7.39
N PRO A 79 -13.99 35.43 -7.98
CA PRO A 79 -14.97 34.66 -7.22
C PRO A 79 -14.27 33.69 -6.24
N ARG A 80 -14.95 33.39 -5.14
CA ARG A 80 -14.42 32.47 -4.12
C ARG A 80 -14.62 31.03 -4.57
N VAL A 81 -13.51 30.31 -4.74
CA VAL A 81 -13.54 28.85 -4.96
C VAL A 81 -13.94 28.17 -3.65
N THR A 82 -15.00 27.38 -3.65
CA THR A 82 -15.52 26.68 -2.44
C THR A 82 -15.44 25.15 -2.54
N GLY A 83 -15.00 24.63 -3.68
CA GLY A 83 -14.84 23.21 -3.95
C GLY A 83 -14.24 22.99 -5.33
N VAL A 84 -14.26 21.75 -5.81
CA VAL A 84 -13.87 21.42 -7.19
C VAL A 84 -15.14 21.12 -8.01
N PRO A 85 -15.39 21.84 -9.12
CA PRO A 85 -16.51 21.57 -10.02
C PRO A 85 -16.53 20.13 -10.54
N ALA A 86 -17.72 19.63 -10.88
CA ALA A 86 -17.88 18.25 -11.37
C ALA A 86 -17.20 18.01 -12.73
N GLY A 87 -17.11 19.04 -13.57
CA GLY A 87 -16.46 18.97 -14.89
C GLY A 87 -14.93 18.94 -14.86
N GLU A 88 -14.31 19.18 -13.70
CA GLU A 88 -12.85 19.17 -13.57
C GLU A 88 -12.30 17.74 -13.50
N SER A 89 -11.27 17.47 -14.29
CA SER A 89 -10.60 16.16 -14.38
C SER A 89 -9.62 15.94 -13.22
N VAL A 90 -10.15 15.93 -11.99
CA VAL A 90 -9.40 15.64 -10.76
C VAL A 90 -9.80 14.31 -10.13
N SER A 91 -8.95 13.78 -9.26
CA SER A 91 -9.25 12.59 -8.48
C SER A 91 -10.47 12.79 -7.56
N GLY A 92 -11.22 11.72 -7.30
CA GLY A 92 -12.38 11.75 -6.40
C GLY A 92 -12.02 12.23 -4.98
N ILE A 93 -10.83 11.85 -4.49
CA ILE A 93 -10.30 12.24 -3.18
C ILE A 93 -9.99 13.75 -3.13
N LEU A 94 -9.43 14.32 -4.20
CA LEU A 94 -9.20 15.76 -4.25
C LEU A 94 -10.52 16.52 -4.32
N ARG A 95 -11.48 16.02 -5.11
CA ARG A 95 -12.83 16.60 -5.21
C ARG A 95 -13.55 16.63 -3.87
N SER A 96 -13.55 15.53 -3.12
CA SER A 96 -14.18 15.44 -1.80
C SER A 96 -13.53 16.34 -0.74
N ASN A 97 -12.25 16.68 -0.92
CA ASN A 97 -11.50 17.55 -0.01
C ASN A 97 -11.33 18.99 -0.50
N GLY A 98 -11.85 19.33 -1.69
CA GLY A 98 -11.63 20.62 -2.35
C GLY A 98 -12.01 21.83 -1.48
N GLY A 99 -13.12 21.74 -0.74
CA GLY A 99 -13.54 22.80 0.18
C GLY A 99 -12.58 23.00 1.36
N LYS A 100 -12.02 21.91 1.90
CA LYS A 100 -11.02 21.97 2.98
C LYS A 100 -9.71 22.59 2.49
N LEU A 101 -9.28 22.20 1.29
CA LEU A 101 -8.09 22.77 0.65
C LEU A 101 -8.26 24.28 0.43
N SER A 102 -9.41 24.71 -0.11
CA SER A 102 -9.70 26.15 -0.29
C SER A 102 -9.69 26.91 1.04
N ALA A 103 -10.30 26.37 2.08
CA ALA A 103 -10.33 26.99 3.40
C ALA A 103 -8.92 27.14 4.01
N ALA A 104 -8.10 26.08 3.91
CA ALA A 104 -6.72 26.10 4.41
C ALA A 104 -5.84 27.10 3.65
N LEU A 105 -5.92 27.12 2.31
CA LEU A 105 -5.18 28.09 1.50
C LEU A 105 -5.61 29.52 1.83
N ARG A 106 -6.90 29.77 2.08
CA ARG A 106 -7.37 31.11 2.48
C ARG A 106 -6.77 31.56 3.81
N GLN A 107 -6.70 30.67 4.80
CA GLN A 107 -6.10 30.97 6.09
C GLN A 107 -4.62 31.36 5.96
N VAL A 108 -3.90 30.70 5.04
CA VAL A 108 -2.47 30.94 4.81
C VAL A 108 -2.20 32.16 3.93
N VAL A 109 -3.02 32.41 2.91
CA VAL A 109 -2.83 33.53 1.97
C VAL A 109 -3.11 34.87 2.64
N GLY A 110 -4.21 34.99 3.40
CA GLY A 110 -4.53 36.10 4.33
C GLY A 110 -3.87 37.46 4.06
N GLU A 111 -3.27 38.04 5.11
CA GLU A 111 -2.50 39.31 5.05
C GLU A 111 -1.05 39.13 4.56
N HIS A 112 -0.69 37.92 4.09
CA HIS A 112 0.68 37.52 3.88
C HIS A 112 1.17 37.68 2.43
N ILE A 113 0.26 37.71 1.45
CA ILE A 113 0.60 37.99 0.04
C ILE A 113 0.47 39.49 -0.22
N LYS A 114 1.60 40.18 -0.40
CA LYS A 114 1.64 41.64 -0.59
C LYS A 114 2.07 42.04 -2.00
N THR A 115 2.82 41.18 -2.68
CA THR A 115 3.35 41.43 -4.03
C THR A 115 2.98 40.29 -4.98
N ALA A 116 3.11 40.55 -6.29
CA ALA A 116 2.95 39.51 -7.31
C ALA A 116 4.04 38.42 -7.20
N GLU A 117 5.22 38.75 -6.67
CA GLU A 117 6.29 37.77 -6.41
C GLU A 117 5.95 36.83 -5.25
N ASP A 118 5.33 37.33 -4.18
CA ASP A 118 4.85 36.50 -3.05
C ASP A 118 3.86 35.44 -3.55
N LEU A 119 2.93 35.82 -4.42
CA LEU A 119 1.96 34.91 -5.03
C LEU A 119 2.67 33.81 -5.84
N ARG A 120 3.64 34.19 -6.70
CA ARG A 120 4.42 33.23 -7.50
C ARG A 120 5.24 32.30 -6.61
N TYR A 121 5.81 32.79 -5.52
CA TYR A 121 6.52 31.95 -4.56
C TYR A 121 5.58 30.95 -3.88
N ALA A 122 4.43 31.40 -3.38
CA ALA A 122 3.43 30.53 -2.75
C ALA A 122 2.93 29.43 -3.70
N LEU A 123 2.69 29.76 -4.97
CA LEU A 123 2.32 28.79 -6.00
C LEU A 123 3.42 27.74 -6.25
N ARG A 124 4.70 28.15 -6.29
CA ARG A 124 5.82 27.21 -6.42
C ARG A 124 5.95 26.28 -5.22
N VAL A 125 5.75 26.79 -4.00
CA VAL A 125 5.77 25.98 -2.78
C VAL A 125 4.61 24.97 -2.81
N PHE A 126 3.40 25.42 -3.14
CA PHE A 126 2.24 24.54 -3.27
C PHE A 126 2.45 23.46 -4.34
N ALA A 127 2.96 23.84 -5.52
CA ALA A 127 3.29 22.90 -6.59
C ALA A 127 4.35 21.88 -6.16
N SER A 128 5.39 22.29 -5.45
CA SER A 128 6.43 21.40 -4.91
C SER A 128 5.85 20.34 -3.97
N HIS A 129 5.01 20.74 -3.02
CA HIS A 129 4.31 19.80 -2.14
C HIS A 129 3.35 18.88 -2.92
N GLY A 130 2.65 19.41 -3.93
CA GLY A 130 1.78 18.63 -4.81
C GLY A 130 2.55 17.57 -5.61
N VAL A 131 3.70 17.92 -6.19
CA VAL A 131 4.57 17.00 -6.93
C VAL A 131 5.13 15.92 -5.99
N ASN A 132 5.56 16.28 -4.79
CA ASN A 132 6.04 15.31 -3.80
C ASN A 132 4.92 14.34 -3.37
N SER A 133 3.71 14.84 -3.16
CA SER A 133 2.54 14.00 -2.85
C SER A 133 2.21 13.06 -4.02
N LEU A 134 2.22 13.57 -5.25
CA LEU A 134 1.99 12.77 -6.46
C LEU A 134 3.04 11.67 -6.62
N ASN A 135 4.32 12.00 -6.42
CA ASN A 135 5.41 11.03 -6.46
C ASN A 135 5.24 9.95 -5.38
N GLY A 136 4.92 10.35 -4.15
CA GLY A 136 4.66 9.39 -3.05
C GLY A 136 3.45 8.48 -3.31
N ASN A 137 2.38 9.00 -3.92
CA ASN A 137 1.24 8.18 -4.34
C ASN A 137 1.65 7.20 -5.45
N ARG A 138 2.34 7.69 -6.48
CA ARG A 138 2.79 6.86 -7.60
C ARG A 138 3.75 5.76 -7.15
N TYR A 139 4.66 6.08 -6.23
CA TYR A 139 5.57 5.11 -5.64
C TYR A 139 4.81 3.97 -4.95
N ARG A 140 3.81 4.29 -4.13
CA ARG A 140 2.98 3.28 -3.45
C ARG A 140 2.23 2.38 -4.44
N ASP A 141 1.60 2.97 -5.45
CA ASP A 141 0.89 2.22 -6.48
C ASP A 141 1.82 1.28 -7.25
N LEU A 142 3.04 1.74 -7.58
CA LEU A 142 4.04 0.91 -8.26
C LEU A 142 4.55 -0.21 -7.36
N LEU A 143 4.82 0.09 -6.09
CA LEU A 143 5.27 -0.90 -5.12
C LEU A 143 4.24 -2.02 -4.92
N GLU A 144 2.94 -1.67 -4.84
CA GLU A 144 1.86 -2.66 -4.75
C GLU A 144 1.79 -3.55 -6.00
N ARG A 145 1.93 -2.97 -7.19
CA ARG A 145 1.94 -3.73 -8.47
C ARG A 145 3.14 -4.64 -8.58
N GLU A 146 4.33 -4.15 -8.24
CA GLU A 146 5.56 -4.94 -8.25
C GLU A 146 5.48 -6.10 -7.25
N ARG A 147 4.90 -5.85 -6.07
CA ARG A 147 4.63 -6.89 -5.08
C ARG A 147 3.66 -7.95 -5.61
N ALA A 148 2.52 -7.55 -6.18
CA ALA A 148 1.54 -8.49 -6.73
C ALA A 148 2.11 -9.33 -7.88
N ALA A 149 2.92 -8.72 -8.75
CA ALA A 149 3.63 -9.42 -9.81
C ALA A 149 4.64 -10.44 -9.24
N ALA A 150 5.39 -10.07 -8.20
CA ALA A 150 6.32 -10.97 -7.55
C ALA A 150 5.62 -12.12 -6.79
N GLU A 151 4.46 -11.87 -6.18
CA GLU A 151 3.63 -12.92 -5.55
C GLU A 151 3.10 -13.91 -6.60
N THR A 152 2.65 -13.43 -7.76
CA THR A 152 2.17 -14.28 -8.87
C THR A 152 3.29 -15.16 -9.42
N ALA A 153 4.47 -14.58 -9.68
CA ALA A 153 5.65 -15.33 -10.11
C ALA A 153 6.08 -16.35 -9.04
N GLY A 154 6.02 -15.97 -7.76
CA GLY A 154 6.32 -16.87 -6.63
C GLY A 154 5.35 -18.06 -6.52
N ALA A 155 4.07 -17.89 -6.87
CA ALA A 155 3.08 -18.97 -6.87
C ALA A 155 3.38 -20.03 -7.94
N GLU A 156 3.82 -19.62 -9.13
CA GLU A 156 4.24 -20.55 -10.19
C GLU A 156 5.43 -21.41 -9.75
N TRP A 157 6.44 -20.80 -9.12
CA TRP A 157 7.57 -21.53 -8.56
C TRP A 157 7.16 -22.47 -7.41
N THR A 158 6.26 -21.99 -6.54
CA THR A 158 5.73 -22.79 -5.43
C THR A 158 5.06 -24.06 -5.95
N ASP A 159 4.23 -23.96 -6.99
CA ASP A 159 3.55 -25.11 -7.59
C ASP A 159 4.52 -26.10 -8.26
N LYS A 160 5.54 -25.59 -8.99
CA LYS A 160 6.58 -26.43 -9.60
C LYS A 160 7.39 -27.21 -8.54
N VAL A 161 7.85 -26.52 -7.50
CA VAL A 161 8.63 -27.13 -6.41
C VAL A 161 7.75 -28.11 -5.63
N LEU A 162 6.49 -27.75 -5.35
CA LEU A 162 5.53 -28.64 -4.69
C LEU A 162 5.31 -29.92 -5.47
N THR A 163 5.10 -29.81 -6.78
CA THR A 163 4.90 -30.96 -7.67
C THR A 163 6.11 -31.89 -7.67
N ALA A 164 7.31 -31.32 -7.80
CA ALA A 164 8.55 -32.10 -7.79
C ALA A 164 8.79 -32.80 -6.44
N VAL A 165 8.62 -32.08 -5.32
CA VAL A 165 8.86 -32.65 -3.99
C VAL A 165 7.82 -33.70 -3.61
N GLN A 166 6.55 -33.52 -4.00
CA GLN A 166 5.52 -34.55 -3.81
C GLN A 166 5.82 -35.83 -4.61
N GLY A 167 6.42 -35.71 -5.80
CA GLY A 167 6.93 -36.86 -6.54
C GLY A 167 8.07 -37.59 -5.83
N GLU A 168 9.03 -36.88 -5.25
CA GLU A 168 10.11 -37.48 -4.44
C GLU A 168 9.54 -38.18 -3.19
N VAL A 169 8.60 -37.53 -2.50
CA VAL A 169 7.88 -38.11 -1.35
C VAL A 169 7.17 -39.41 -1.76
N ALA A 170 6.41 -39.39 -2.86
CA ALA A 170 5.73 -40.58 -3.38
C ALA A 170 6.71 -41.72 -3.75
N ALA A 171 7.88 -41.37 -4.32
CA ALA A 171 8.93 -42.33 -4.62
C ALA A 171 9.53 -42.97 -3.36
N VAL A 172 9.78 -42.16 -2.30
CA VAL A 172 10.29 -42.65 -1.01
C VAL A 172 9.27 -43.59 -0.35
N HIS A 173 7.99 -43.23 -0.35
CA HIS A 173 6.94 -44.11 0.18
C HIS A 173 6.80 -45.41 -0.62
N ALA A 174 6.86 -45.33 -1.96
CA ALA A 174 6.84 -46.51 -2.81
C ALA A 174 8.00 -47.46 -2.51
N ALA A 175 9.22 -46.93 -2.37
CA ALA A 175 10.41 -47.71 -2.04
C ALA A 175 10.38 -48.32 -0.63
N ALA A 176 9.60 -47.75 0.30
CA ALA A 176 9.40 -48.33 1.62
C ALA A 176 8.43 -49.54 1.62
N HIS A 177 7.55 -49.62 0.63
CA HIS A 177 6.51 -50.67 0.54
C HIS A 177 6.80 -51.73 -0.53
N LEU A 178 7.63 -51.42 -1.52
CA LEU A 178 7.95 -52.30 -2.64
C LEU A 178 9.42 -52.75 -2.55
N THR A 179 9.68 -53.95 -3.07
CA THR A 179 11.06 -54.37 -3.31
C THR A 179 11.71 -53.50 -4.39
N ALA A 180 13.04 -53.45 -4.44
CA ALA A 180 13.76 -52.66 -5.44
C ALA A 180 13.40 -53.06 -6.89
N ALA A 181 13.12 -54.34 -7.14
CA ALA A 181 12.71 -54.82 -8.45
C ALA A 181 11.28 -54.38 -8.82
N GLU A 182 10.34 -54.46 -7.88
CA GLU A 182 8.97 -53.99 -8.07
C GLU A 182 8.91 -52.48 -8.25
N PHE A 183 9.67 -51.72 -7.47
CA PHE A 183 9.76 -50.28 -7.61
C PHE A 183 10.34 -49.88 -8.98
N LYS A 184 11.40 -50.56 -9.44
CA LYS A 184 11.95 -50.34 -10.78
C LYS A 184 10.91 -50.61 -11.88
N PHE A 185 10.19 -51.73 -11.78
CA PHE A 185 9.14 -52.07 -12.74
C PHE A 185 7.98 -51.07 -12.71
N LEU A 186 7.61 -50.57 -11.53
CA LEU A 186 6.63 -49.50 -11.39
C LEU A 186 7.09 -48.22 -12.11
N LEU A 187 8.35 -47.82 -11.96
CA LEU A 187 8.90 -46.67 -12.68
C LEU A 187 8.89 -46.88 -14.20
N GLU A 188 9.19 -48.09 -14.69
CA GLU A 188 9.08 -48.43 -16.12
C GLU A 188 7.63 -48.29 -16.65
N LEU A 189 6.63 -48.67 -15.85
CA LEU A 189 5.21 -48.46 -16.20
C LEU A 189 4.83 -46.98 -16.22
N VAL A 190 5.35 -46.18 -15.28
CA VAL A 190 5.17 -44.71 -15.29
C VAL A 190 5.81 -44.10 -16.53
N ASP A 191 7.04 -44.50 -16.86
CA ASP A 191 7.80 -43.99 -18.01
C ASP A 191 7.18 -44.40 -19.36
N THR A 192 6.32 -45.43 -19.39
CA THR A 192 5.59 -45.90 -20.59
C THR A 192 4.13 -45.44 -20.65
N ASP A 193 3.76 -44.43 -19.86
CA ASP A 193 2.40 -43.85 -19.79
C ASP A 193 1.30 -44.85 -19.37
N ARG A 194 1.66 -45.81 -18.51
CA ARG A 194 0.75 -46.84 -17.97
C ARG A 194 0.44 -46.59 -16.49
N ALA A 195 0.17 -45.34 -16.12
CA ALA A 195 -0.04 -44.92 -14.73
C ALA A 195 -1.17 -45.69 -14.02
N SER A 196 -2.28 -46.00 -14.71
CA SER A 196 -3.38 -46.79 -14.11
C SER A 196 -2.95 -48.22 -13.78
N MET A 197 -2.10 -48.83 -14.62
CA MET A 197 -1.55 -50.16 -14.36
C MET A 197 -0.52 -50.12 -13.22
N ALA A 198 0.32 -49.08 -13.18
CA ALA A 198 1.24 -48.84 -12.09
C ALA A 198 0.50 -48.67 -10.75
N GLN A 199 -0.61 -47.93 -10.71
CA GLN A 199 -1.42 -47.77 -9.49
C GLN A 199 -2.03 -49.09 -9.01
N ASN A 200 -2.53 -49.91 -9.93
CA ASN A 200 -3.09 -51.23 -9.59
C ASN A 200 -2.02 -52.17 -9.00
N LEU A 201 -0.77 -52.07 -9.47
CA LEU A 201 0.34 -52.87 -8.96
C LEU A 201 0.84 -52.36 -7.60
N ALA A 202 0.96 -51.05 -7.45
CA ALA A 202 1.51 -50.42 -6.25
C ALA A 202 0.56 -50.50 -5.04
N GLY A 203 -0.73 -50.64 -5.30
CA GLY A 203 -1.77 -50.58 -4.27
C GLY A 203 -2.08 -49.16 -3.80
N PRO A 204 -3.03 -48.98 -2.87
CA PRO A 204 -3.52 -47.66 -2.44
C PRO A 204 -2.52 -46.86 -1.59
N SER A 205 -1.46 -47.51 -1.08
CA SER A 205 -0.45 -46.87 -0.23
C SER A 205 0.58 -46.04 -1.00
N VAL A 206 0.60 -46.14 -2.33
CA VAL A 206 1.53 -45.41 -3.19
C VAL A 206 0.74 -44.42 -4.04
N ASP A 207 1.11 -43.14 -3.96
CA ASP A 207 0.56 -42.08 -4.80
C ASP A 207 1.26 -42.06 -6.16
N VAL A 208 0.81 -42.94 -7.07
CA VAL A 208 1.33 -42.99 -8.45
C VAL A 208 1.04 -41.69 -9.22
N PRO A 209 -0.13 -41.02 -9.08
CA PRO A 209 -0.35 -39.72 -9.69
C PRO A 209 0.70 -38.66 -9.32
N ALA A 210 1.07 -38.55 -8.04
CA ALA A 210 2.14 -37.64 -7.60
C ALA A 210 3.50 -38.05 -8.18
N LEU A 211 3.80 -39.35 -8.17
CA LEU A 211 5.04 -39.90 -8.75
C LEU A 211 5.17 -39.57 -10.24
N VAL A 212 4.09 -39.71 -11.01
CA VAL A 212 4.04 -39.37 -12.45
C VAL A 212 4.29 -37.88 -12.66
N LYS A 213 3.63 -37.00 -11.89
CA LYS A 213 3.77 -35.55 -12.05
C LYS A 213 5.16 -35.03 -11.67
N GLY A 214 5.79 -35.61 -10.65
CA GLY A 214 7.15 -35.25 -10.25
C GLY A 214 8.25 -35.98 -11.01
N ARG A 215 7.90 -36.92 -11.89
CA ARG A 215 8.88 -37.76 -12.60
C ARG A 215 9.82 -36.90 -13.45
N GLY A 216 11.12 -37.03 -13.19
CA GLY A 216 12.15 -36.32 -13.95
C GLY A 216 12.37 -34.86 -13.52
N LEU A 217 11.72 -34.41 -12.45
CA LEU A 217 11.95 -33.10 -11.84
C LEU A 217 12.88 -33.25 -10.63
N ASP A 218 13.87 -32.37 -10.52
CA ASP A 218 14.64 -32.19 -9.28
C ASP A 218 14.15 -30.94 -8.56
N TRP A 219 13.51 -31.11 -7.40
CA TRP A 219 13.01 -29.99 -6.61
C TRP A 219 14.13 -29.08 -6.10
N ARG A 220 15.37 -29.59 -5.95
CA ARG A 220 16.53 -28.81 -5.51
C ARG A 220 16.98 -27.84 -6.59
N GLU A 221 17.10 -28.31 -7.83
CA GLU A 221 17.39 -27.46 -8.99
C GLU A 221 16.28 -26.42 -9.20
N LEU A 222 15.02 -26.82 -9.06
CA LEU A 222 13.88 -25.90 -9.13
C LEU A 222 13.88 -24.87 -7.99
N ALA A 223 14.28 -25.25 -6.78
CA ALA A 223 14.38 -24.34 -5.65
C ALA A 223 15.56 -23.36 -5.78
N ASP A 224 16.69 -23.78 -6.38
CA ASP A 224 17.79 -22.89 -6.73
C ASP A 224 17.38 -21.91 -7.84
N ALA A 225 16.75 -22.40 -8.90
CA ALA A 225 16.19 -21.54 -9.95
C ALA A 225 15.14 -20.55 -9.39
N TRP A 226 14.34 -20.98 -8.42
CA TRP A 226 13.42 -20.10 -7.70
C TRP A 226 14.17 -19.02 -6.90
N ALA A 227 15.24 -19.39 -6.19
CA ALA A 227 16.06 -18.45 -5.43
C ALA A 227 16.73 -17.38 -6.31
N ASP A 228 17.06 -17.74 -7.56
CA ASP A 228 17.67 -16.84 -8.54
C ASP A 228 16.63 -15.96 -9.26
N ALA A 229 15.46 -16.52 -9.55
CA ALA A 229 14.42 -15.84 -10.33
C ALA A 229 13.53 -14.89 -9.50
N CYS A 230 13.29 -15.21 -8.22
CA CYS A 230 12.36 -14.45 -7.39
C CYS A 230 13.03 -13.28 -6.66
N ARG A 231 12.28 -12.18 -6.52
CA ARG A 231 12.68 -10.99 -5.73
C ARG A 231 12.18 -11.00 -4.29
N LEU A 232 11.23 -11.88 -4.00
CA LEU A 232 10.62 -12.04 -2.68
C LEU A 232 10.96 -13.41 -2.11
N ARG A 233 11.00 -13.49 -0.78
CA ARG A 233 11.07 -14.77 -0.08
C ARG A 233 9.81 -15.58 -0.35
N GLY A 234 9.99 -16.88 -0.51
CA GLY A 234 8.91 -17.83 -0.72
C GLY A 234 9.04 -19.02 0.22
N SER A 235 7.96 -19.76 0.38
CA SER A 235 7.97 -21.01 1.12
C SER A 235 6.90 -21.94 0.60
N VAL A 236 7.20 -23.23 0.58
CA VAL A 236 6.24 -24.29 0.27
C VAL A 236 6.21 -25.30 1.40
N THR A 237 5.04 -25.46 2.00
CA THR A 237 4.78 -26.45 3.06
C THR A 237 4.01 -27.62 2.48
N PHE A 238 4.40 -28.83 2.83
CA PHE A 238 3.78 -30.06 2.34
C PHE A 238 3.84 -31.16 3.39
N GLU A 239 2.91 -32.10 3.30
CA GLU A 239 2.85 -33.28 4.17
C GLU A 239 3.53 -34.46 3.48
N ALA A 240 4.28 -35.26 4.25
CA ALA A 240 4.91 -36.49 3.77
C ALA A 240 4.39 -37.73 4.52
N GLY A 241 3.10 -37.71 4.83
CA GLY A 241 2.41 -38.82 5.47
C GLY A 241 2.68 -38.95 6.97
N LYS A 242 2.43 -40.16 7.47
CA LYS A 242 2.51 -40.48 8.90
C LYS A 242 3.62 -41.51 9.14
N ASP A 243 4.54 -41.18 10.03
CA ASP A 243 5.56 -42.09 10.55
C ASP A 243 5.22 -42.56 11.98
N ALA A 244 6.15 -43.29 12.61
CA ALA A 244 6.00 -43.77 13.98
C ALA A 244 5.92 -42.65 15.03
N ALA A 245 6.41 -41.45 14.71
CA ALA A 245 6.38 -40.26 15.58
C ALA A 245 5.16 -39.36 15.32
N GLY A 246 4.45 -39.52 14.21
CA GLY A 246 3.22 -38.80 13.91
C GLY A 246 3.16 -38.34 12.45
N TRP A 247 2.41 -37.28 12.19
CA TRP A 247 2.41 -36.65 10.88
C TRP A 247 3.72 -35.89 10.65
N SER A 248 4.31 -36.05 9.46
CA SER A 248 5.57 -35.41 9.10
C SER A 248 5.31 -34.27 8.12
N SER A 249 5.26 -33.04 8.63
CA SER A 249 5.16 -31.84 7.81
C SER A 249 6.55 -31.29 7.47
N TYR A 250 6.75 -30.90 6.22
CA TYR A 250 7.99 -30.33 5.71
C TYR A 250 7.74 -28.95 5.13
N ASN A 251 8.78 -28.12 5.13
CA ASN A 251 8.74 -26.78 4.56
C ASN A 251 10.05 -26.49 3.84
N ILE A 252 9.97 -26.08 2.57
CA ILE A 252 11.11 -25.54 1.83
C ILE A 252 10.96 -24.02 1.80
N THR A 253 11.93 -23.32 2.38
CA THR A 253 11.99 -21.85 2.36
C THR A 253 13.04 -21.39 1.37
N VAL A 254 12.68 -20.44 0.51
CA VAL A 254 13.55 -19.87 -0.51
C VAL A 254 13.74 -18.40 -0.25
N ALA A 255 15.00 -17.97 -0.26
CA ALA A 255 15.37 -16.57 -0.07
C ALA A 255 16.17 -16.07 -1.28
N PRO A 256 15.75 -14.97 -1.92
CA PRO A 256 16.46 -14.36 -3.04
C PRO A 256 17.94 -14.13 -2.70
N GLY A 257 18.85 -14.70 -3.50
CA GLY A 257 20.30 -14.60 -3.29
C GLY A 257 20.85 -15.30 -2.02
N ALA A 258 20.02 -15.99 -1.24
CA ALA A 258 20.39 -16.69 -0.01
C ALA A 258 19.94 -18.17 -0.02
N GLY A 259 19.65 -18.70 -1.20
CA GLY A 259 19.35 -20.10 -1.46
C GLY A 259 18.09 -20.64 -0.78
N TRP A 260 17.98 -21.97 -0.77
CA TRP A 260 16.86 -22.69 -0.19
C TRP A 260 17.24 -23.49 1.06
N VAL A 261 16.28 -23.72 1.94
CA VAL A 261 16.40 -24.53 3.16
C VAL A 261 15.16 -25.41 3.30
N LEU A 262 15.36 -26.72 3.37
CA LEU A 262 14.35 -27.72 3.71
C LEU A 262 14.37 -27.97 5.22
N SER A 263 13.20 -27.89 5.83
CA SER A 263 12.98 -28.09 7.27
C SER A 263 11.85 -29.07 7.52
N VAL A 264 11.87 -29.73 8.68
CA VAL A 264 10.78 -30.59 9.19
C VAL A 264 10.14 -29.97 10.42
N PHE A 265 8.83 -30.12 10.58
CA PHE A 265 8.10 -29.61 11.73
C PHE A 265 8.13 -30.62 12.88
N VAL A 266 8.73 -30.25 14.01
CA VAL A 266 8.82 -31.08 15.21
C VAL A 266 8.59 -30.23 16.46
N ASP A 267 7.65 -30.65 17.31
CA ASP A 267 7.28 -30.00 18.57
C ASP A 267 7.08 -28.47 18.49
N GLN A 268 6.31 -28.02 17.50
CA GLN A 268 6.00 -26.60 17.24
C GLN A 268 7.16 -25.78 16.66
N ALA A 269 8.21 -26.41 16.14
CA ALA A 269 9.34 -25.72 15.52
C ALA A 269 9.75 -26.36 14.19
N TRP A 270 10.20 -25.53 13.25
CA TRP A 270 10.83 -25.97 12.01
C TRP A 270 12.31 -26.23 12.26
N ILE A 271 12.76 -27.46 12.04
CA ILE A 271 14.16 -27.87 12.19
C ILE A 271 14.76 -28.05 10.80
N PRO A 272 15.74 -27.23 10.38
CA PRO A 272 16.42 -27.37 9.10
C PRO A 272 17.09 -28.74 8.97
N LEU A 273 16.89 -29.44 7.85
CA LEU A 273 17.46 -30.76 7.54
C LEU A 273 18.49 -30.70 6.40
N GLU A 274 18.21 -29.90 5.38
CA GLU A 274 19.00 -29.78 4.16
C GLU A 274 18.93 -28.33 3.68
N ALA A 275 19.99 -27.85 3.04
CA ALA A 275 20.04 -26.51 2.47
C ALA A 275 20.94 -26.48 1.24
N SER A 276 20.69 -25.52 0.35
CA SER A 276 21.61 -25.23 -0.76
C SER A 276 22.92 -24.63 -0.25
N ALA A 277 23.93 -24.56 -1.12
CA ALA A 277 25.24 -24.01 -0.77
C ALA A 277 25.13 -22.57 -0.21
N ALA A 278 24.30 -21.72 -0.84
CA ALA A 278 24.04 -20.35 -0.39
C ALA A 278 23.20 -20.31 0.91
N GLY A 279 22.30 -21.27 1.11
CA GLY A 279 21.42 -21.33 2.28
C GLY A 279 22.06 -21.94 3.54
N LYS A 280 23.19 -22.64 3.41
CA LYS A 280 23.77 -23.48 4.47
C LYS A 280 24.09 -22.73 5.77
N ALA A 281 24.71 -21.56 5.68
CA ALA A 281 25.07 -20.77 6.87
C ALA A 281 23.83 -20.35 7.67
N ARG A 282 22.77 -19.90 6.97
CA ARG A 282 21.47 -19.58 7.59
C ARG A 282 20.83 -20.80 8.23
N ALA A 283 20.81 -21.93 7.51
CA ALA A 283 20.20 -23.15 8.02
C ALA A 283 20.88 -23.67 9.30
N ILE A 284 22.21 -23.55 9.39
CA ILE A 284 22.97 -23.92 10.59
C ILE A 284 22.60 -22.99 11.76
N ALA A 285 22.62 -21.67 11.56
CA ALA A 285 22.27 -20.71 12.59
C ALA A 285 20.82 -20.88 13.11
N ASP A 286 19.87 -21.07 12.18
CA ASP A 286 18.47 -21.33 12.53
C ASP A 286 18.33 -22.65 13.32
N ARG A 287 19.07 -23.69 12.91
CA ARG A 287 19.06 -24.99 13.60
C ARG A 287 19.65 -24.91 14.99
N GLU A 288 20.79 -24.23 15.17
CA GLU A 288 21.41 -23.97 16.47
C GLU A 288 20.43 -23.31 17.43
N GLN A 289 19.74 -22.26 16.96
CA GLN A 289 18.77 -21.54 17.76
C GLN A 289 17.61 -22.43 18.20
N VAL A 290 17.05 -23.21 17.28
CA VAL A 290 15.92 -24.12 17.60
C VAL A 290 16.36 -25.24 18.54
N LEU A 291 17.53 -25.85 18.32
CA LEU A 291 18.04 -26.90 19.20
C LEU A 291 18.39 -26.36 20.60
N LEU A 292 18.91 -25.14 20.71
CA LEU A 292 19.15 -24.48 21.98
C LEU A 292 17.83 -24.26 22.74
N ALA A 293 16.81 -23.72 22.08
CA ALA A 293 15.49 -23.51 22.68
C ALA A 293 14.86 -24.83 23.16
N ARG A 294 15.01 -25.92 22.39
CA ARG A 294 14.55 -27.26 22.78
C ARG A 294 15.30 -27.79 24.00
N SER A 295 16.62 -27.63 24.03
CA SER A 295 17.48 -28.03 25.16
C SER A 295 17.08 -27.28 26.44
N GLN A 296 16.87 -25.96 26.35
CA GLN A 296 16.40 -25.14 27.46
C GLN A 296 15.01 -25.57 27.96
N ALA A 297 14.16 -26.07 27.07
CA ALA A 297 12.84 -26.62 27.41
C ALA A 297 12.87 -28.10 27.84
N ALA A 298 14.06 -28.71 28.02
CA ALA A 298 14.26 -30.12 28.36
C ALA A 298 13.52 -31.11 27.44
N LYS A 299 13.34 -30.74 26.16
CA LYS A 299 12.71 -31.62 25.16
C LYS A 299 13.69 -32.71 24.70
N PRO A 300 13.23 -33.95 24.45
CA PRO A 300 14.08 -35.01 23.92
C PRO A 300 14.63 -34.65 22.53
N ALA A 301 15.70 -35.34 22.12
CA ALA A 301 16.26 -35.20 20.79
C ALA A 301 15.18 -35.54 19.73
N PRO A 302 14.95 -34.66 18.75
CA PRO A 302 13.91 -34.88 17.75
C PRO A 302 14.27 -36.07 16.85
N TYR A 303 13.26 -36.84 16.45
CA TYR A 303 13.42 -37.86 15.42
C TYR A 303 13.41 -37.18 14.05
N LEU A 304 14.55 -37.24 13.35
CA LEU A 304 14.78 -36.57 12.06
C LEU A 304 15.28 -37.59 11.04
N GLY A 305 15.02 -37.35 9.76
CA GLY A 305 15.63 -38.14 8.68
C GLY A 305 14.73 -39.21 8.06
N THR A 306 13.42 -39.20 8.28
CA THR A 306 12.50 -40.26 7.83
C THR A 306 12.27 -40.23 6.32
N VAL A 307 11.79 -39.11 5.78
CA VAL A 307 11.55 -38.95 4.33
C VAL A 307 12.76 -38.32 3.65
N PHE A 308 13.26 -37.23 4.22
CA PHE A 308 14.48 -36.57 3.75
C PHE A 308 15.60 -36.76 4.76
N ALA A 309 16.78 -37.14 4.27
CA ALA A 309 17.96 -37.31 5.11
C ALA A 309 18.37 -36.00 5.81
N ASP A 310 18.80 -36.12 7.06
CA ASP A 310 19.36 -35.00 7.82
C ASP A 310 20.80 -34.70 7.38
N LYS A 311 20.95 -33.90 6.31
CA LYS A 311 22.25 -33.51 5.73
C LYS A 311 22.99 -32.46 6.56
N LEU A 312 22.33 -31.86 7.54
CA LEU A 312 22.95 -30.91 8.49
C LEU A 312 23.41 -31.58 9.79
N ARG A 313 23.25 -32.91 9.93
CA ARG A 313 23.76 -33.67 11.06
C ARG A 313 25.28 -33.51 11.19
N GLY A 314 25.75 -33.12 12.38
CA GLY A 314 27.17 -32.90 12.67
C GLY A 314 27.78 -31.62 12.09
N SER A 315 26.95 -30.74 11.51
CA SER A 315 27.36 -29.38 11.10
C SER A 315 27.07 -28.32 12.17
N VAL A 316 26.57 -28.76 13.33
CA VAL A 316 26.27 -28.01 14.55
C VAL A 316 26.99 -28.69 15.71
#